data_AF-A0A9P6SQL4-F1
#
_entry.id   AF-A0A9P6SQL4-F1
#
_cell.length_a   1.000
_cell.length_b   1.000
_cell.length_c   1.000
_cell.angle_alpha   90.00
_cell.angle_beta   90.00
_cell.angle_gamma   90.00
#
_symmetry.space_group_name_H-M   'P 1'
#
loop_
_entity.id
_entity.type
_entity.pdbx_description
1 polymer ?
#
loop_
_entity_poly.entity_id
_entity_poly.type
_entity_poly.pdbx_seq_one_letter_code
_entity_poly.pdbx_strand_id
1 'polypeptide(L)'
;MKFSLKTVALGALLASAAVAAPIEKRDASDARIIACFVGLVFTGAWPGSCQAAIAVDIGLIKSIAVNQMSMDFTPSNPWAPTLSSSDTVATMLAIPGVSLPIDSIRQHIIISDSGTQLGNFDTPWSAASVSGANLKTTIASSVLNVFANSHTAFSSFVTSLSTKASHPVTLQGTVDAELNLGIFGKMTISGIGFKTDVPFAGLNLKNVQYVYMIDTNFDTPGSIILTSIVNIKNPSKLSLKLGDVNLSTATTEGYVGISALKGLTLVPGDNYLLSTTTLDMSLPASSNFLSALYSADVTLTLTGYAGTSTNPALHAGLGPLLNQLVIPKAFEGLAPSKPAYKDFSLKILTTTKTDFVAEVTATFQSPYYGFPVKMLHATGAGFDNYGTAVGVSPTATKRAFTFQDTLQFTVSGTGAVTVTFKVLLAKAAGKAFWQELVTYGTSKGYVPIEISSWLAQVEVNGDGVTRVVDWSYLSAGIPTVNVAVGSDFASILQAFP
;
A
#
# COMPACT_ATOMS: atom_id res chain seq x y z
N MET A 1 -50.53 52.22 -10.32
CA MET A 1 -49.57 53.26 -10.77
C MET A 1 -48.38 52.53 -11.39
N LYS A 2 -48.32 52.33 -12.71
CA LYS A 2 -47.47 53.07 -13.68
C LYS A 2 -46.09 53.42 -13.09
N PHE A 3 -44.97 52.88 -13.58
CA PHE A 3 -44.44 53.14 -14.93
C PHE A 3 -43.88 51.91 -15.65
N SER A 4 -44.09 51.89 -16.96
CA SER A 4 -43.46 50.99 -17.95
C SER A 4 -42.42 51.80 -18.72
N LEU A 5 -41.30 51.17 -19.13
CA LEU A 5 -40.67 51.49 -20.40
C LEU A 5 -40.04 50.22 -21.01
N LYS A 6 -40.57 49.81 -22.15
CA LYS A 6 -39.91 48.96 -23.14
C LYS A 6 -39.02 49.83 -24.05
N THR A 7 -38.12 49.13 -24.74
CA THR A 7 -37.52 49.37 -26.08
C THR A 7 -36.19 50.12 -26.24
N VAL A 8 -35.38 49.50 -27.14
CA VAL A 8 -34.17 49.93 -27.89
C VAL A 8 -32.84 49.75 -27.10
N ALA A 9 -31.80 49.01 -27.54
CA ALA A 9 -31.32 48.72 -28.89
C ALA A 9 -30.69 47.31 -29.03
N LEU A 10 -30.94 46.72 -30.20
CA LEU A 10 -30.17 45.65 -30.83
C LEU A 10 -28.90 46.29 -31.43
N GLY A 11 -27.71 45.73 -31.19
CA GLY A 11 -26.52 46.06 -31.98
C GLY A 11 -25.20 46.13 -31.20
N ALA A 12 -24.43 45.03 -31.24
CA ALA A 12 -22.98 45.01 -31.49
C ALA A 12 -22.44 43.61 -31.18
N LEU A 13 -22.71 42.69 -32.10
CA LEU A 13 -21.95 41.46 -32.27
C LEU A 13 -20.80 41.83 -33.23
N LEU A 14 -19.70 42.35 -32.70
CA LEU A 14 -18.46 42.52 -33.45
C LEU A 14 -17.28 42.21 -32.54
N ALA A 15 -16.41 41.36 -33.09
CA ALA A 15 -15.19 40.88 -32.50
C ALA A 15 -14.29 42.02 -32.01
N SER A 16 -13.92 41.96 -30.73
CA SER A 16 -12.61 42.41 -30.29
C SER A 16 -11.79 41.15 -30.00
N ALA A 17 -10.91 40.81 -30.94
CA ALA A 17 -9.71 40.05 -30.64
C ALA A 17 -8.95 40.81 -29.56
N ALA A 18 -9.22 40.48 -28.30
CA ALA A 18 -8.36 40.87 -27.20
C ALA A 18 -7.10 40.02 -27.38
N VAL A 19 -6.09 40.63 -28.00
CA VAL A 19 -4.70 40.21 -27.88
C VAL A 19 -4.48 39.88 -26.41
N ALA A 20 -4.20 38.61 -26.12
CA ALA A 20 -3.86 38.15 -24.78
C ALA A 20 -2.65 38.96 -24.31
N ALA A 21 -2.91 39.99 -23.51
CA ALA A 21 -1.86 40.63 -22.74
C ALA A 21 -1.30 39.57 -21.80
N PRO A 22 0.03 39.50 -21.61
CA PRO A 22 0.64 38.53 -20.70
C PRO A 22 0.10 38.79 -19.29
N ILE A 23 -0.74 37.88 -18.79
CA ILE A 23 -1.27 37.90 -17.43
C ILE A 23 -0.15 37.41 -16.52
N GLU A 24 0.76 38.32 -16.14
CA GLU A 24 1.89 38.01 -15.26
C GLU A 24 2.01 38.96 -14.05
N LYS A 25 1.06 39.86 -13.82
CA LYS A 25 1.04 40.69 -12.60
C LYS A 25 -0.27 40.53 -11.83
N ARG A 26 -0.17 40.19 -10.54
CA ARG A 26 -1.23 40.40 -9.55
C ARG A 26 -1.75 41.84 -9.71
N ASP A 27 -3.02 41.99 -10.04
CA ASP A 27 -3.59 43.23 -10.58
C ASP A 27 -4.08 44.21 -9.48
N ALA A 28 -3.85 43.88 -8.19
CA ALA A 28 -4.35 44.66 -7.07
C ALA A 28 -3.32 44.83 -5.94
N SER A 29 -3.22 46.06 -5.42
CA SER A 29 -2.55 46.33 -4.14
C SER A 29 -3.38 45.80 -2.98
N ASP A 30 -2.76 45.45 -1.85
CA ASP A 30 -3.46 44.90 -0.68
C ASP A 30 -4.60 45.82 -0.20
N ALA A 31 -4.44 47.15 -0.31
CA ALA A 31 -5.49 48.11 0.00
C ALA A 31 -6.73 47.98 -0.90
N ARG A 32 -6.54 47.71 -2.21
CA ARG A 32 -7.64 47.48 -3.15
C ARG A 32 -8.35 46.18 -2.82
N ILE A 33 -7.61 45.12 -2.49
CA ILE A 33 -8.18 43.81 -2.09
C ILE A 33 -9.07 43.97 -0.86
N ILE A 34 -8.57 44.67 0.17
CA ILE A 34 -9.32 44.96 1.41
C ILE A 34 -10.58 45.77 1.10
N ALA A 35 -10.49 46.84 0.29
CA ALA A 35 -11.64 47.65 -0.08
C ALA A 35 -12.71 46.85 -0.84
N CYS A 36 -12.30 45.96 -1.76
CA CYS A 36 -13.22 45.05 -2.46
C CYS A 36 -13.96 44.12 -1.49
N PHE A 37 -13.24 43.58 -0.51
CA PHE A 37 -13.80 42.65 0.46
C PHE A 37 -14.76 43.35 1.44
N VAL A 38 -14.37 44.51 1.95
CA VAL A 38 -15.25 45.36 2.77
C VAL A 38 -16.53 45.69 2.02
N GLY A 39 -16.42 46.11 0.75
CA GLY A 39 -17.58 46.37 -0.10
C GLY A 39 -18.51 45.17 -0.23
N LEU A 40 -17.97 43.95 -0.43
CA LEU A 40 -18.75 42.72 -0.48
C LEU A 40 -19.53 42.45 0.81
N VAL A 41 -18.86 42.53 1.97
CA VAL A 41 -19.47 42.25 3.27
C VAL A 41 -20.62 43.22 3.56
N PHE A 42 -20.46 44.51 3.22
CA PHE A 42 -21.48 45.52 3.51
C PHE A 42 -22.61 45.59 2.49
N THR A 43 -22.34 45.29 1.22
CA THR A 43 -23.34 45.44 0.14
C THR A 43 -23.95 44.13 -0.33
N GLY A 44 -23.39 42.99 0.07
CA GLY A 44 -23.78 41.68 -0.42
C GLY A 44 -23.27 41.36 -1.83
N ALA A 45 -22.55 42.28 -2.48
CA ALA A 45 -22.07 42.11 -3.84
C ALA A 45 -20.66 42.69 -4.03
N TRP A 46 -19.90 42.10 -4.94
CA TRP A 46 -18.59 42.64 -5.30
C TRP A 46 -18.74 44.03 -5.93
N PRO A 47 -17.97 45.04 -5.48
CA PRO A 47 -17.96 46.34 -6.14
C PRO A 47 -17.59 46.18 -7.62
N GLY A 48 -18.23 46.97 -8.51
CA GLY A 48 -17.98 46.87 -9.96
C GLY A 48 -16.50 47.03 -10.35
N SER A 49 -15.75 47.84 -9.58
CA SER A 49 -14.30 48.03 -9.74
C SER A 49 -13.45 46.79 -9.41
N CYS A 50 -14.05 45.76 -8.83
CA CYS A 50 -13.39 44.54 -8.35
C CYS A 50 -13.77 43.29 -9.15
N GLN A 51 -14.93 43.27 -9.82
CA GLN A 51 -15.49 42.08 -10.48
C GLN A 51 -14.50 41.39 -11.43
N ALA A 52 -13.82 42.17 -12.28
CA ALA A 52 -12.83 41.63 -13.22
C ALA A 52 -11.59 41.04 -12.51
N ALA A 53 -11.12 41.69 -11.44
CA ALA A 53 -9.94 41.24 -10.70
C ALA A 53 -10.23 39.96 -9.90
N ILE A 54 -11.44 39.83 -9.34
CA ILE A 54 -11.87 38.65 -8.59
C ILE A 54 -11.98 37.42 -9.49
N ALA A 55 -12.44 37.58 -10.72
CA ALA A 55 -12.61 36.45 -11.64
C ALA A 55 -11.29 35.81 -12.10
N VAL A 56 -10.16 36.52 -12.01
CA VAL A 56 -8.85 36.03 -12.48
C VAL A 56 -7.98 35.61 -11.31
N ASP A 57 -7.52 36.58 -10.52
CA ASP A 57 -6.82 36.40 -9.24
C ASP A 57 -6.64 37.79 -8.63
N ILE A 58 -7.45 38.12 -7.62
CA ILE A 58 -7.31 39.39 -6.90
C ILE A 58 -6.11 39.37 -5.96
N GLY A 59 -5.47 38.22 -5.75
CA GLY A 59 -4.36 38.04 -4.81
C GLY A 59 -4.82 37.78 -3.37
N LEU A 60 -6.05 37.31 -3.18
CA LEU A 60 -6.59 36.92 -1.87
C LEU A 60 -5.91 35.65 -1.35
N ILE A 61 -5.72 34.64 -2.21
CA ILE A 61 -4.97 33.42 -1.87
C ILE A 61 -3.49 33.66 -2.20
N LYS A 62 -2.63 33.65 -1.18
CA LYS A 62 -1.20 33.90 -1.31
C LYS A 62 -0.42 32.63 -1.64
N SER A 63 -0.77 31.52 -1.01
CA SER A 63 -0.17 30.19 -1.24
C SER A 63 -1.16 29.09 -0.85
N ILE A 64 -0.93 27.88 -1.38
CA ILE A 64 -1.64 26.67 -0.99
C ILE A 64 -0.61 25.60 -0.64
N ALA A 65 -0.79 24.93 0.49
CA ALA A 65 -0.04 23.76 0.90
C ALA A 65 -1.00 22.56 0.97
N VAL A 66 -0.70 21.52 0.19
CA VAL A 66 -1.40 20.23 0.24
C VAL A 66 -0.53 19.27 1.05
N ASN A 67 -0.84 19.11 2.34
CA ASN A 67 0.01 18.38 3.28
C ASN A 67 -0.14 16.87 3.17
N GLN A 68 -1.32 16.39 2.78
CA GLN A 68 -1.58 14.98 2.51
C GLN A 68 -2.38 14.89 1.22
N MET A 69 -1.88 14.12 0.26
CA MET A 69 -2.57 13.92 -1.02
C MET A 69 -2.74 12.43 -1.25
N SER A 70 -3.85 12.05 -1.86
CA SER A 70 -4.03 10.71 -2.40
C SER A 70 -4.47 10.79 -3.86
N MET A 71 -3.93 9.92 -4.71
CA MET A 71 -4.39 9.71 -6.07
C MET A 71 -4.65 8.24 -6.34
N ASP A 72 -5.79 7.92 -6.95
CA ASP A 72 -6.19 6.58 -7.33
C ASP A 72 -6.37 6.48 -8.85
N PHE A 73 -5.53 5.64 -9.47
CA PHE A 73 -5.50 5.35 -10.91
C PHE A 73 -6.21 4.04 -11.27
N THR A 74 -6.91 3.42 -10.33
CA THR A 74 -7.73 2.21 -10.58
C THR A 74 -9.14 2.42 -11.13
N PRO A 75 -9.72 3.65 -11.23
CA PRO A 75 -10.95 3.84 -12.00
C PRO A 75 -10.85 3.32 -13.44
N SER A 76 -11.98 2.88 -14.01
CA SER A 76 -12.04 2.28 -15.35
C SER A 76 -11.61 3.23 -16.47
N ASN A 77 -11.77 4.55 -16.29
CA ASN A 77 -11.26 5.54 -17.22
C ASN A 77 -9.84 5.96 -16.80
N PRO A 78 -8.80 5.58 -17.58
CA PRO A 78 -7.41 5.83 -17.21
C PRO A 78 -7.02 7.32 -17.19
N TRP A 79 -7.80 8.17 -17.86
CA TRP A 79 -7.61 9.63 -17.93
C TRP A 79 -8.51 10.38 -16.95
N ALA A 80 -9.11 9.66 -16.00
CA ALA A 80 -9.96 10.23 -14.96
C ALA A 80 -9.62 9.63 -13.57
N PRO A 81 -8.35 9.71 -13.10
CA PRO A 81 -8.00 9.27 -11.75
C PRO A 81 -8.75 10.11 -10.72
N THR A 82 -8.92 9.56 -9.51
CA THR A 82 -9.46 10.35 -8.40
C THR A 82 -8.33 10.94 -7.57
N LEU A 83 -8.56 12.11 -7.00
CA LEU A 83 -7.65 12.77 -6.06
C LEU A 83 -8.39 13.19 -4.80
N SER A 84 -7.68 13.24 -3.68
CA SER A 84 -8.19 13.74 -2.41
C SER A 84 -7.08 14.30 -1.53
N SER A 85 -7.47 15.08 -0.51
CA SER A 85 -6.59 15.59 0.53
C SER A 85 -7.34 15.72 1.86
N SER A 86 -6.78 15.17 2.91
CA SER A 86 -7.25 15.30 4.30
C SER A 86 -6.70 16.55 5.01
N ASP A 87 -5.73 17.24 4.42
CA ASP A 87 -5.12 18.44 5.01
C ASP A 87 -4.62 19.38 3.91
N THR A 88 -5.44 20.39 3.61
CA THR A 88 -5.11 21.49 2.70
C THR A 88 -5.17 22.81 3.45
N VAL A 89 -4.10 23.60 3.34
CA VAL A 89 -3.97 24.91 3.99
C VAL A 89 -3.72 25.97 2.92
N ALA A 90 -4.67 26.89 2.79
CA ALA A 90 -4.48 28.10 1.99
C ALA A 90 -4.06 29.25 2.91
N THR A 91 -2.98 29.94 2.55
CA THR A 91 -2.60 31.20 3.22
C THR A 91 -3.27 32.33 2.48
N MET A 92 -4.19 33.01 3.13
CA MET A 92 -4.92 34.17 2.60
C MET A 92 -4.18 35.48 2.93
N LEU A 93 -4.51 36.55 2.22
CA LEU A 93 -4.12 37.90 2.62
C LEU A 93 -4.71 38.21 4.01
N ALA A 94 -3.86 38.61 4.95
CA ALA A 94 -4.32 39.04 6.27
C ALA A 94 -5.05 40.38 6.16
N ILE A 95 -6.28 40.45 6.67
CA ILE A 95 -7.05 41.69 6.79
C ILE A 95 -7.05 42.11 8.27
N PRO A 96 -6.35 43.19 8.65
CA PRO A 96 -6.28 43.62 10.04
C PRO A 96 -7.66 43.83 10.67
N GLY A 97 -7.88 43.21 11.83
CA GLY A 97 -9.14 43.33 12.58
C GLY A 97 -10.33 42.56 12.00
N VAL A 98 -10.14 41.78 10.93
CA VAL A 98 -11.21 41.01 10.29
C VAL A 98 -10.84 39.53 10.25
N SER A 99 -11.68 38.68 10.85
CA SER A 99 -11.64 37.24 10.64
C SER A 99 -12.81 36.86 9.73
N LEU A 100 -12.52 36.16 8.64
CA LEU A 100 -13.56 35.72 7.71
C LEU A 100 -14.27 34.50 8.29
N PRO A 101 -15.59 34.55 8.53
CA PRO A 101 -16.32 33.44 9.11
C PRO A 101 -16.66 32.41 8.02
N ILE A 102 -15.65 31.90 7.33
CA ILE A 102 -15.83 30.88 6.27
C ILE A 102 -16.18 29.56 6.95
N ASP A 103 -17.36 29.05 6.62
CA ASP A 103 -17.94 27.80 7.13
C ASP A 103 -17.59 26.61 6.24
N SER A 104 -17.70 26.81 4.92
CA SER A 104 -17.39 25.79 3.92
C SER A 104 -16.91 26.39 2.61
N ILE A 105 -16.20 25.60 1.81
CA ILE A 105 -15.74 25.98 0.48
C ILE A 105 -16.04 24.90 -0.56
N ARG A 106 -16.17 25.31 -1.82
CA ARG A 106 -16.20 24.45 -3.01
C ARG A 106 -15.17 24.97 -4.01
N GLN A 107 -14.44 24.08 -4.67
CA GLN A 107 -13.33 24.46 -5.54
C GLN A 107 -13.54 23.93 -6.96
N HIS A 108 -13.19 24.76 -7.94
CA HIS A 108 -13.15 24.46 -9.37
C HIS A 108 -11.71 24.65 -9.83
N ILE A 109 -10.94 23.57 -9.97
CA ILE A 109 -9.48 23.63 -10.10
C ILE A 109 -9.03 23.07 -11.44
N ILE A 110 -8.11 23.77 -12.09
CA ILE A 110 -7.31 23.32 -13.23
C ILE A 110 -5.88 23.13 -12.74
N ILE A 111 -5.32 21.94 -12.99
CA ILE A 111 -3.92 21.64 -12.74
C ILE A 111 -3.14 21.92 -14.01
N SER A 112 -2.05 22.68 -13.91
CA SER A 112 -1.11 22.90 -15.01
C SER A 112 0.29 22.48 -14.62
N ASP A 113 1.00 21.84 -15.53
CA ASP A 113 2.40 21.45 -15.37
C ASP A 113 3.21 22.03 -16.52
N SER A 114 4.28 22.75 -16.20
CA SER A 114 5.20 23.35 -17.18
C SER A 114 4.46 24.18 -18.24
N GLY A 115 3.43 24.94 -17.81
CA GLY A 115 2.58 25.78 -18.66
C GLY A 115 1.48 25.05 -19.44
N THR A 116 1.42 23.72 -19.38
CA THR A 116 0.37 22.92 -20.03
C THR A 116 -0.73 22.58 -19.04
N GLN A 117 -1.98 22.93 -19.34
CA GLN A 117 -3.13 22.51 -18.54
C GLN A 117 -3.32 21.00 -18.67
N LEU A 118 -3.19 20.27 -17.56
CA LEU A 118 -3.30 18.81 -17.55
C LEU A 118 -4.75 18.35 -17.50
N GLY A 119 -5.55 18.96 -16.64
CA GLY A 119 -6.92 18.55 -16.39
C GLY A 119 -7.60 19.44 -15.37
N ASN A 120 -8.88 19.16 -15.11
CA ASN A 120 -9.68 19.86 -14.11
C ASN A 120 -10.35 18.91 -13.14
N PHE A 121 -10.70 19.42 -11.96
CA PHE A 121 -11.56 18.73 -11.01
C PHE A 121 -12.40 19.74 -10.22
N ASP A 122 -13.60 19.29 -9.84
CA ASP A 122 -14.50 20.03 -8.98
C ASP A 122 -14.65 19.29 -7.66
N THR A 123 -14.61 20.02 -6.55
CA THR A 123 -14.88 19.44 -5.23
C THR A 123 -16.36 19.63 -4.86
N PRO A 124 -16.93 18.76 -4.01
CA PRO A 124 -18.14 19.12 -3.27
C PRO A 124 -17.84 20.23 -2.24
N TRP A 125 -18.89 20.73 -1.57
CA TRP A 125 -18.73 21.59 -0.41
C TRP A 125 -18.03 20.83 0.73
N SER A 126 -16.94 21.39 1.21
CA SER A 126 -16.14 20.88 2.32
C SER A 126 -16.12 21.89 3.46
N ALA A 127 -16.21 21.42 4.70
CA ALA A 127 -16.02 22.28 5.86
C ALA A 127 -14.66 22.98 5.81
N ALA A 128 -14.63 24.23 6.24
CA ALA A 128 -13.43 25.05 6.30
C ALA A 128 -13.34 25.75 7.65
N SER A 129 -12.12 26.07 8.07
CA SER A 129 -11.88 26.86 9.27
C SER A 129 -10.79 27.88 9.02
N VAL A 130 -10.97 29.09 9.56
CA VAL A 130 -10.02 30.20 9.40
C VAL A 130 -9.38 30.50 10.74
N SER A 131 -8.05 30.56 10.77
CA SER A 131 -7.26 30.96 11.92
C SER A 131 -6.18 31.94 11.49
N GLY A 132 -6.36 33.22 11.82
CA GLY A 132 -5.51 34.30 11.30
C GLY A 132 -5.59 34.38 9.78
N ALA A 133 -4.44 34.26 9.12
CA ALA A 133 -4.34 34.23 7.65
C ALA A 133 -4.59 32.84 7.04
N ASN A 134 -4.69 31.78 7.84
CA ASN A 134 -4.73 30.42 7.33
C ASN A 134 -6.17 29.91 7.24
N LEU A 135 -6.57 29.45 6.05
CA LEU A 135 -7.78 28.67 5.82
C LEU A 135 -7.40 27.20 5.72
N LYS A 136 -7.98 26.37 6.58
CA LYS A 136 -7.83 24.91 6.55
C LYS A 136 -9.08 24.25 6.00
N THR A 137 -8.91 23.25 5.15
CA THR A 137 -10.00 22.50 4.50
C THR A 137 -9.52 21.12 4.04
N THR A 138 -10.43 20.34 3.48
CA THR A 138 -10.16 19.03 2.87
C THR A 138 -10.64 19.01 1.43
N ILE A 139 -9.92 18.30 0.57
CA ILE A 139 -10.36 17.95 -0.77
C ILE A 139 -10.99 16.56 -0.70
N ALA A 140 -12.32 16.50 -0.76
CA ALA A 140 -13.01 15.22 -0.86
C ALA A 140 -12.61 14.49 -2.16
N SER A 141 -12.78 13.17 -2.20
CA SER A 141 -12.47 12.35 -3.38
C SER A 141 -13.17 12.89 -4.62
N SER A 142 -12.39 13.47 -5.53
CA SER A 142 -12.86 14.18 -6.72
C SER A 142 -12.17 13.61 -7.95
N VAL A 143 -12.89 13.55 -9.08
CA VAL A 143 -12.35 13.02 -10.34
C VAL A 143 -11.53 14.11 -11.03
N LEU A 144 -10.27 13.80 -11.36
CA LEU A 144 -9.42 14.64 -12.21
C LEU A 144 -9.66 14.30 -13.67
N ASN A 145 -10.44 15.12 -14.37
CA ASN A 145 -10.67 14.98 -15.80
C ASN A 145 -9.46 15.50 -16.58
N VAL A 146 -8.58 14.59 -17.02
CA VAL A 146 -7.43 14.94 -17.84
C VAL A 146 -7.92 15.36 -19.23
N PHE A 147 -7.41 16.48 -19.73
CA PHE A 147 -7.76 16.97 -21.06
C PHE A 147 -7.19 16.05 -22.15
N ALA A 148 -7.98 15.80 -23.20
CA ALA A 148 -7.63 14.85 -24.26
C ALA A 148 -6.30 15.18 -24.97
N ASN A 149 -5.99 16.46 -25.14
CA ASN A 149 -4.73 16.95 -25.74
C ASN A 149 -3.54 16.97 -24.76
N SER A 150 -3.77 16.64 -23.49
CA SER A 150 -2.78 16.72 -22.41
C SER A 150 -2.35 15.36 -21.87
N HIS A 151 -2.80 14.25 -22.48
CA HIS A 151 -2.44 12.89 -22.05
C HIS A 151 -0.93 12.66 -21.95
N THR A 152 -0.14 13.12 -22.92
CA THR A 152 1.33 13.00 -22.89
C THR A 152 1.95 13.79 -21.75
N ALA A 153 1.50 15.03 -21.54
CA ALA A 153 1.97 15.88 -20.45
C ALA A 153 1.57 15.30 -19.08
N PHE A 154 0.36 14.75 -18.97
CA PHE A 154 -0.12 14.08 -17.77
C PHE A 154 0.72 12.84 -17.43
N SER A 155 1.07 12.02 -18.42
CA SER A 155 1.98 10.90 -18.22
C SER A 155 3.36 11.36 -17.72
N SER A 156 3.91 12.45 -18.27
CA SER A 156 5.18 13.04 -17.80
C SER A 156 5.09 13.60 -16.37
N PHE A 157 3.93 14.15 -16.01
CA PHE A 157 3.63 14.54 -14.63
C PHE A 157 3.64 13.33 -13.69
N VAL A 158 2.99 12.22 -14.06
CA VAL A 158 3.02 10.96 -13.30
C VAL A 158 4.45 10.42 -13.16
N THR A 159 5.27 10.49 -14.21
CA THR A 159 6.71 10.16 -14.13
C THR A 159 7.41 11.02 -13.09
N SER A 160 7.20 12.34 -13.12
CA SER A 160 7.84 13.26 -12.19
C SER A 160 7.43 12.96 -10.75
N LEU A 161 6.15 12.67 -10.50
CA LEU A 161 5.69 12.25 -9.17
C LEU A 161 6.28 10.93 -8.70
N SER A 162 6.55 9.99 -9.61
CA SER A 162 7.09 8.67 -9.24
C SER A 162 8.60 8.71 -8.99
N THR A 163 9.33 9.57 -9.70
CA THR A 163 10.81 9.57 -9.75
C THR A 163 11.49 10.70 -8.99
N LYS A 164 10.79 11.82 -8.74
CA LYS A 164 11.32 12.98 -8.02
C LYS A 164 10.77 13.04 -6.60
N ALA A 165 11.47 13.74 -5.71
CA ALA A 165 11.00 13.97 -4.33
C ALA A 165 9.92 15.07 -4.25
N SER A 166 9.90 16.01 -5.20
CA SER A 166 8.91 17.07 -5.32
C SER A 166 8.80 17.51 -6.77
N HIS A 167 7.61 17.92 -7.19
CA HIS A 167 7.33 18.47 -8.52
C HIS A 167 6.35 19.65 -8.39
N PRO A 168 6.75 20.89 -8.73
CA PRO A 168 5.84 22.04 -8.68
C PRO A 168 4.79 21.95 -9.79
N VAL A 169 3.54 22.23 -9.45
CA VAL A 169 2.44 22.39 -10.41
C VAL A 169 1.71 23.70 -10.12
N THR A 170 1.15 24.31 -11.16
CA THR A 170 0.30 25.49 -11.00
C THR A 170 -1.14 25.04 -10.82
N LEU A 171 -1.75 25.41 -9.70
CA LEU A 171 -3.18 25.30 -9.49
C LEU A 171 -3.83 26.63 -9.84
N GLN A 172 -4.85 26.61 -10.69
CA GLN A 172 -5.61 27.79 -11.05
C GLN A 172 -7.09 27.48 -11.17
N GLY A 173 -7.96 28.46 -10.93
CA GLY A 173 -9.39 28.26 -11.07
C GLY A 173 -10.20 29.19 -10.19
N THR A 174 -11.34 28.73 -9.70
CA THR A 174 -12.23 29.52 -8.85
C THR A 174 -12.65 28.77 -7.59
N VAL A 175 -12.95 29.51 -6.53
CA VAL A 175 -13.47 29.00 -5.26
C VAL A 175 -14.79 29.69 -4.95
N ASP A 176 -15.76 28.89 -4.50
CA ASP A 176 -16.95 29.38 -3.83
C ASP A 176 -16.78 29.21 -2.32
N ALA A 177 -17.12 30.22 -1.55
CA ALA A 177 -17.02 30.23 -0.09
C ALA A 177 -18.38 30.53 0.53
N GLU A 178 -18.79 29.72 1.49
CA GLU A 178 -19.96 29.97 2.33
C GLU A 178 -19.51 30.61 3.63
N LEU A 179 -20.02 31.81 3.90
CA LEU A 179 -19.80 32.55 5.14
C LEU A 179 -20.95 32.30 6.10
N ASN A 180 -20.64 32.10 7.38
CA ASN A 180 -21.60 32.05 8.48
C ASN A 180 -21.59 33.39 9.23
N LEU A 181 -22.58 34.24 8.95
CA LEU A 181 -22.70 35.57 9.56
C LEU A 181 -23.47 35.55 10.89
N GLY A 182 -23.59 34.39 11.53
CA GLY A 182 -24.31 34.20 12.78
C GLY A 182 -25.81 34.48 12.62
N ILE A 183 -26.32 35.48 13.33
CA ILE A 183 -27.76 35.83 13.30
C ILE A 183 -28.24 36.30 11.92
N PHE A 184 -27.33 36.74 11.05
CA PHE A 184 -27.66 37.20 9.69
C PHE A 184 -27.74 36.05 8.67
N GLY A 185 -27.54 34.80 9.11
CA GLY A 185 -27.61 33.61 8.26
C GLY A 185 -26.32 33.33 7.49
N LYS A 186 -26.46 32.54 6.42
CA LYS A 186 -25.36 32.13 5.56
C LYS A 186 -25.34 32.96 4.27
N MET A 187 -24.14 33.30 3.81
CA MET A 187 -23.91 34.03 2.56
C MET A 187 -22.92 33.28 1.70
N THR A 188 -23.25 32.99 0.44
CA THR A 188 -22.33 32.38 -0.52
C THR A 188 -21.65 33.44 -1.36
N ILE A 189 -20.32 33.40 -1.41
CA ILE A 189 -19.49 34.19 -2.30
C ILE A 189 -18.96 33.24 -3.38
N SER A 190 -19.30 33.50 -4.64
CA SER A 190 -18.88 32.63 -5.74
C SER A 190 -17.81 33.24 -6.62
N GLY A 191 -17.05 32.37 -7.30
CA GLY A 191 -16.15 32.75 -8.38
C GLY A 191 -14.88 33.48 -7.94
N ILE A 192 -14.36 33.19 -6.74
CA ILE A 192 -13.11 33.78 -6.25
C ILE A 192 -11.95 33.11 -7.02
N GLY A 193 -11.42 33.81 -8.01
CA GLY A 193 -10.30 33.37 -8.82
C GLY A 193 -9.00 33.26 -8.03
N PHE A 194 -8.19 32.25 -8.35
CA PHE A 194 -6.86 32.07 -7.79
C PHE A 194 -5.90 31.44 -8.80
N LYS A 195 -4.61 31.72 -8.62
CA LYS A 195 -3.50 31.06 -9.32
C LYS A 195 -2.29 30.96 -8.40
N THR A 196 -1.78 29.77 -8.17
CA THR A 196 -0.62 29.56 -7.29
C THR A 196 0.15 28.31 -7.65
N ASP A 197 1.47 28.34 -7.47
CA ASP A 197 2.32 27.18 -7.63
C ASP A 197 2.37 26.39 -6.33
N VAL A 198 2.09 25.10 -6.42
CA VAL A 198 2.05 24.16 -5.30
C VAL A 198 3.08 23.06 -5.55
N PRO A 199 4.04 22.85 -4.63
CA PRO A 199 4.94 21.71 -4.72
C PRO A 199 4.16 20.43 -4.37
N PHE A 200 4.01 19.53 -5.33
CA PHE A 200 3.48 18.20 -5.05
C PHE A 200 4.62 17.30 -4.62
N ALA A 201 4.46 16.66 -3.45
CA ALA A 201 5.43 15.68 -2.99
C ALA A 201 5.43 14.47 -3.94
N GLY A 202 6.61 14.09 -4.42
CA GLY A 202 6.79 12.88 -5.21
C GLY A 202 7.29 11.72 -4.34
N LEU A 203 7.10 10.50 -4.84
CA LEU A 203 7.41 9.26 -4.13
C LEU A 203 8.90 8.94 -4.07
N ASN A 204 9.69 9.35 -5.08
CA ASN A 204 11.11 8.99 -5.20
C ASN A 204 11.37 7.49 -4.93
N LEU A 205 10.78 6.62 -5.74
CA LEU A 205 10.65 5.17 -5.49
C LEU A 205 11.93 4.31 -5.43
N LYS A 206 13.12 4.92 -5.32
CA LYS A 206 14.43 4.28 -5.48
C LYS A 206 14.76 3.18 -4.45
N ASN A 207 14.03 3.12 -3.33
CA ASN A 207 14.35 2.25 -2.20
C ASN A 207 13.34 1.10 -2.10
N VAL A 208 13.59 0.04 -2.87
CA VAL A 208 12.86 -1.23 -2.74
C VAL A 208 13.75 -2.20 -1.96
N GLN A 209 13.24 -2.71 -0.85
CA GLN A 209 13.96 -3.64 0.01
C GLN A 209 13.36 -5.04 -0.11
N TYR A 210 14.23 -6.04 -0.22
CA TYR A 210 13.82 -7.44 -0.11
C TYR A 210 13.59 -7.77 1.36
N VAL A 211 12.43 -8.34 1.70
CA VAL A 211 12.04 -8.56 3.11
C VAL A 211 12.01 -10.05 3.45
N TYR A 212 11.38 -10.87 2.60
CA TYR A 212 11.20 -12.28 2.92
C TYR A 212 10.89 -13.11 1.68
N MET A 213 11.43 -14.32 1.58
CA MET A 213 11.09 -15.30 0.55
C MET A 213 9.93 -16.17 1.03
N ILE A 214 8.83 -16.26 0.28
CA ILE A 214 7.69 -17.11 0.63
C ILE A 214 7.81 -18.48 -0.02
N ASP A 215 7.94 -18.53 -1.35
CA ASP A 215 8.03 -19.78 -2.10
C ASP A 215 8.86 -19.65 -3.38
N THR A 216 9.30 -20.81 -3.86
CA THR A 216 9.80 -20.99 -5.22
C THR A 216 8.94 -22.07 -5.89
N ASN A 217 8.26 -21.72 -6.97
CA ASN A 217 7.45 -22.63 -7.75
C ASN A 217 8.19 -23.04 -9.03
N PHE A 218 8.40 -24.36 -9.19
CA PHE A 218 9.09 -25.00 -10.31
C PHE A 218 8.13 -25.72 -11.27
N ASP A 219 6.82 -25.68 -11.01
CA ASP A 219 5.81 -26.47 -11.74
C ASP A 219 5.43 -25.86 -13.09
N THR A 220 5.93 -24.67 -13.41
CA THR A 220 5.68 -24.00 -14.69
C THR A 220 6.78 -24.34 -15.70
N PRO A 221 6.52 -25.11 -16.76
CA PRO A 221 7.55 -25.48 -17.72
C PRO A 221 8.23 -24.26 -18.34
N GLY A 222 9.56 -24.21 -18.31
CA GLY A 222 10.35 -23.12 -18.87
C GLY A 222 10.39 -21.84 -18.02
N SER A 223 9.81 -21.85 -16.82
CA SER A 223 9.87 -20.70 -15.92
C SER A 223 10.02 -21.12 -14.47
N ILE A 224 10.62 -20.25 -13.66
CA ILE A 224 10.62 -20.38 -12.20
C ILE A 224 9.95 -19.15 -11.63
N ILE A 225 9.00 -19.36 -10.72
CA ILE A 225 8.28 -18.27 -10.08
C ILE A 225 8.78 -18.13 -8.64
N LEU A 226 9.27 -16.94 -8.30
CA LEU A 226 9.69 -16.58 -6.96
C LEU A 226 8.63 -15.69 -6.32
N THR A 227 8.04 -16.13 -5.21
CA THR A 227 7.12 -15.29 -4.43
C THR A 227 7.85 -14.73 -3.22
N SER A 228 7.86 -13.41 -3.08
CA SER A 228 8.53 -12.72 -1.98
C SER A 228 7.73 -11.54 -1.43
N ILE A 229 8.10 -11.10 -0.25
CA ILE A 229 7.67 -9.84 0.33
C ILE A 229 8.77 -8.82 0.07
N VAL A 230 8.37 -7.68 -0.49
CA VAL A 230 9.23 -6.51 -0.64
C VAL A 230 8.65 -5.35 0.17
N ASN A 231 9.51 -4.46 0.65
CA ASN A 231 9.10 -3.19 1.25
C ASN A 231 9.46 -2.05 0.30
N ILE A 232 8.46 -1.27 -0.10
CA ILE A 232 8.67 -0.01 -0.81
C ILE A 232 8.45 1.13 0.17
N LYS A 233 9.54 1.79 0.56
CA LYS A 233 9.44 2.93 1.48
C LYS A 233 9.03 4.17 0.72
N ASN A 234 7.88 4.73 1.09
CA ASN A 234 7.39 6.00 0.58
C ASN A 234 7.77 7.13 1.56
N PRO A 235 8.79 7.94 1.25
CA PRO A 235 9.22 9.05 2.11
C PRO A 235 8.28 10.27 2.04
N SER A 236 7.30 10.26 1.14
CA SER A 236 6.42 11.39 0.87
C SER A 236 5.14 11.33 1.71
N LYS A 237 4.37 12.42 1.67
CA LYS A 237 3.00 12.47 2.22
C LYS A 237 1.92 12.17 1.17
N LEU A 238 2.33 11.68 0.00
CA LEU A 238 1.45 11.30 -1.11
C LEU A 238 1.12 9.81 -1.00
N SER A 239 -0.16 9.46 -1.08
CA SER A 239 -0.61 8.07 -1.24
C SER A 239 -0.99 7.81 -2.70
N LEU A 240 -0.43 6.79 -3.33
CA LEU A 240 -0.77 6.40 -4.71
C LEU A 240 -1.37 5.01 -4.76
N LYS A 241 -2.51 4.87 -5.41
CA LYS A 241 -3.07 3.58 -5.78
C LYS A 241 -2.94 3.38 -7.29
N LEU A 242 -2.03 2.48 -7.67
CA LEU A 242 -1.60 2.27 -9.05
C LEU A 242 -2.25 1.02 -9.69
N GLY A 243 -2.83 0.14 -8.88
CA GLY A 243 -3.35 -1.14 -9.37
C GLY A 243 -2.22 -2.12 -9.67
N ASP A 244 -2.40 -2.97 -10.67
CA ASP A 244 -1.38 -3.98 -11.00
C ASP A 244 -0.20 -3.34 -11.75
N VAL A 245 1.02 -3.65 -11.28
CA VAL A 245 2.27 -3.15 -11.84
C VAL A 245 3.22 -4.31 -12.15
N ASN A 246 3.73 -4.35 -13.37
CA ASN A 246 4.76 -5.30 -13.81
C ASN A 246 6.07 -4.56 -14.08
N LEU A 247 7.20 -5.13 -13.70
CA LEU A 247 8.52 -4.55 -13.93
C LEU A 247 9.41 -5.55 -14.66
N SER A 248 10.08 -5.07 -15.70
CA SER A 248 11.14 -5.83 -16.35
C SER A 248 12.27 -6.04 -15.34
N THR A 249 12.71 -7.27 -15.19
CA THR A 249 13.68 -7.69 -14.17
C THR A 249 14.95 -8.16 -14.86
N ALA A 250 16.08 -7.59 -14.47
CA ALA A 250 17.38 -7.89 -15.04
C ALA A 250 18.46 -8.01 -13.96
N THR A 251 19.52 -8.76 -14.25
CA THR A 251 20.79 -8.73 -13.51
C THR A 251 21.81 -7.92 -14.29
N THR A 252 23.05 -7.87 -13.80
CA THR A 252 24.19 -7.33 -14.56
C THR A 252 24.47 -8.09 -15.86
N GLU A 253 24.00 -9.33 -15.99
CA GLU A 253 24.21 -10.17 -17.17
C GLU A 253 23.09 -10.02 -18.22
N GLY A 254 21.98 -9.39 -17.86
CA GLY A 254 20.87 -9.12 -18.77
C GLY A 254 19.49 -9.39 -18.16
N TYR A 255 18.48 -9.34 -19.02
CA TYR A 255 17.09 -9.62 -18.67
C TYR A 255 16.93 -11.06 -18.16
N VAL A 256 16.16 -11.23 -17.09
CA VAL A 256 15.85 -12.54 -16.49
C VAL A 256 14.35 -12.83 -16.41
N GLY A 257 13.48 -11.82 -16.47
CA GLY A 257 12.04 -12.06 -16.33
C GLY A 257 11.23 -10.83 -15.93
N ILE A 258 10.03 -11.07 -15.39
CA ILE A 258 9.09 -10.02 -14.97
C ILE A 258 8.78 -10.15 -13.47
N SER A 259 8.81 -9.03 -12.74
CA SER A 259 8.34 -8.93 -11.36
C SER A 259 6.99 -8.22 -11.33
N ALA A 260 5.98 -8.88 -10.78
CA ALA A 260 4.61 -8.39 -10.70
C ALA A 260 4.21 -8.05 -9.26
N LEU A 261 3.61 -6.87 -9.10
CA LEU A 261 2.99 -6.37 -7.86
C LEU A 261 1.49 -6.18 -8.14
N LYS A 262 0.65 -6.98 -7.49
CA LYS A 262 -0.82 -6.86 -7.63
C LYS A 262 -1.37 -5.80 -6.69
N GLY A 263 -2.31 -4.99 -7.18
CA GLY A 263 -3.06 -4.01 -6.37
C GLY A 263 -2.16 -3.00 -5.65
N LEU A 264 -1.06 -2.58 -6.28
CA LEU A 264 -0.05 -1.69 -5.71
C LEU A 264 -0.70 -0.41 -5.17
N THR A 265 -0.63 -0.27 -3.85
CA THR A 265 -1.01 0.93 -3.11
C THR A 265 0.16 1.32 -2.24
N LEU A 266 0.62 2.56 -2.41
CA LEU A 266 1.72 3.15 -1.68
C LEU A 266 1.16 4.21 -0.76
N VAL A 267 1.26 4.00 0.53
CA VAL A 267 0.94 4.98 1.57
C VAL A 267 2.25 5.53 2.19
N PRO A 268 2.24 6.70 2.85
CA PRO A 268 3.41 7.21 3.54
C PRO A 268 4.01 6.19 4.52
N GLY A 269 5.34 6.02 4.48
CA GLY A 269 6.06 5.06 5.31
C GLY A 269 6.38 3.74 4.59
N ASP A 270 6.41 2.64 5.35
CA ASP A 270 6.73 1.31 4.83
C ASP A 270 5.51 0.65 4.19
N ASN A 271 5.70 0.06 3.01
CA ASN A 271 4.67 -0.66 2.26
C ASN A 271 5.16 -2.08 1.97
N TYR A 272 4.71 -3.03 2.79
CA TYR A 272 4.97 -4.45 2.56
C TYR A 272 4.03 -4.98 1.48
N LEU A 273 4.62 -5.52 0.41
CA LEU A 273 3.92 -5.92 -0.81
C LEU A 273 4.33 -7.32 -1.20
N LEU A 274 3.37 -8.10 -1.69
CA LEU A 274 3.63 -9.40 -2.30
C LEU A 274 4.12 -9.18 -3.73
N SER A 275 5.35 -9.62 -4.01
CA SER A 275 5.99 -9.57 -5.32
C SER A 275 6.15 -10.98 -5.86
N THR A 276 5.73 -11.18 -7.11
CA THR A 276 5.92 -12.43 -7.84
C THR A 276 6.87 -12.19 -9.00
N THR A 277 8.05 -12.80 -8.97
CA THR A 277 9.05 -12.71 -10.04
C THR A 277 9.05 -13.98 -10.85
N THR A 278 8.62 -13.89 -12.11
CA THR A 278 8.65 -15.00 -13.08
C THR A 278 9.94 -14.90 -13.88
N LEU A 279 10.84 -15.85 -13.67
CA LEU A 279 12.09 -16.00 -14.41
C LEU A 279 11.86 -16.80 -15.70
N ASP A 280 12.45 -16.34 -16.80
CA ASP A 280 12.50 -17.07 -18.06
C ASP A 280 13.73 -17.99 -18.06
N MET A 281 13.49 -19.30 -17.88
CA MET A 281 14.56 -20.29 -17.76
C MET A 281 15.17 -20.71 -19.10
N SER A 282 14.70 -20.16 -20.22
CA SER A 282 15.39 -20.29 -21.52
C SER A 282 16.60 -19.36 -21.63
N LEU A 283 16.71 -18.37 -20.75
CA LEU A 283 17.78 -17.37 -20.76
C LEU A 283 18.94 -17.79 -19.85
N PRO A 284 20.20 -17.78 -20.34
CA PRO A 284 21.38 -18.07 -19.51
C PRO A 284 21.49 -17.19 -18.28
N ALA A 285 21.12 -15.90 -18.39
CA ALA A 285 21.14 -14.94 -17.30
C ALA A 285 20.25 -15.38 -16.12
N SER A 286 19.13 -16.05 -16.37
CA SER A 286 18.22 -16.55 -15.32
C SER A 286 18.81 -17.74 -14.56
N SER A 287 19.44 -18.69 -15.27
CA SER A 287 20.16 -19.80 -14.65
C SER A 287 21.38 -19.34 -13.86
N ASN A 288 22.11 -18.34 -14.37
CA ASN A 288 23.25 -17.75 -13.68
C ASN A 288 22.81 -16.97 -12.44
N PHE A 289 21.70 -16.22 -12.54
CA PHE A 289 21.06 -15.55 -11.41
C PHE A 289 20.75 -16.51 -10.26
N LEU A 290 20.05 -17.62 -10.55
CA LEU A 290 19.70 -18.62 -9.54
C LEU A 290 20.95 -19.27 -8.92
N SER A 291 21.97 -19.55 -9.73
CA SER A 291 23.24 -20.11 -9.24
C SER A 291 23.99 -19.12 -8.34
N ALA A 292 24.02 -17.84 -8.74
CA ALA A 292 24.69 -16.77 -8.00
C ALA A 292 24.05 -16.54 -6.62
N LEU A 293 22.71 -16.64 -6.52
CA LEU A 293 21.98 -16.47 -5.25
C LEU A 293 22.49 -17.40 -4.14
N TYR A 294 23.00 -18.59 -4.45
CA TYR A 294 23.54 -19.50 -3.42
C TYR A 294 24.94 -19.12 -2.92
N SER A 295 25.64 -18.21 -3.61
CA SER A 295 27.05 -17.89 -3.35
C SER A 295 27.30 -16.44 -2.93
N ALA A 296 26.44 -15.51 -3.34
CA ALA A 296 26.56 -14.09 -3.01
C ALA A 296 25.20 -13.38 -3.02
N ASP A 297 25.17 -12.17 -2.46
CA ASP A 297 24.04 -11.25 -2.64
C ASP A 297 23.93 -10.88 -4.12
N VAL A 298 22.70 -10.86 -4.64
CA VAL A 298 22.45 -10.56 -6.05
C VAL A 298 21.55 -9.35 -6.17
N THR A 299 21.96 -8.40 -7.01
CA THR A 299 21.17 -7.19 -7.30
C THR A 299 20.33 -7.40 -8.54
N LEU A 300 19.01 -7.25 -8.38
CA LEU A 300 18.06 -7.12 -9.48
C LEU A 300 17.87 -5.64 -9.82
N THR A 301 17.87 -5.33 -11.11
CA THR A 301 17.41 -4.07 -11.65
C THR A 301 15.98 -4.25 -12.13
N LEU A 302 15.06 -3.48 -11.56
CA LEU A 302 13.64 -3.46 -11.91
C LEU A 302 13.35 -2.21 -12.71
N THR A 303 12.88 -2.36 -13.95
CA THR A 303 12.59 -1.23 -14.85
C THR A 303 11.17 -1.24 -15.36
N GLY A 304 10.61 -0.04 -15.53
CA GLY A 304 9.41 0.15 -16.31
C GLY A 304 9.61 -0.25 -17.78
N TYR A 305 8.58 -0.83 -18.37
CA TYR A 305 8.51 -1.22 -19.78
C TYR A 305 7.08 -1.07 -20.32
N ALA A 306 6.86 -1.45 -21.58
CA ALA A 306 5.55 -1.32 -22.22
C ALA A 306 4.42 -2.16 -21.55
N GLY A 307 4.74 -3.16 -20.74
CA GLY A 307 3.76 -3.95 -19.99
C GLY A 307 3.56 -3.51 -18.54
N THR A 308 4.11 -2.34 -18.14
CA THR A 308 4.16 -1.96 -16.72
C THR A 308 2.80 -1.84 -16.08
N SER A 309 1.83 -1.28 -16.80
CA SER A 309 0.45 -1.19 -16.35
C SER A 309 -0.47 -1.30 -17.55
N THR A 310 -1.64 -1.86 -17.34
CA THR A 310 -2.73 -1.82 -18.33
C THR A 310 -3.38 -0.44 -18.42
N ASN A 311 -3.17 0.42 -17.41
CA ASN A 311 -3.61 1.81 -17.43
C ASN A 311 -2.63 2.64 -18.30
N PRO A 312 -3.06 3.19 -19.45
CA PRO A 312 -2.18 3.95 -20.35
C PRO A 312 -1.60 5.24 -19.74
N ALA A 313 -2.26 5.87 -18.76
CA ALA A 313 -1.72 7.03 -18.06
C ALA A 313 -0.54 6.65 -17.14
N LEU A 314 -0.59 5.45 -16.56
CA LEU A 314 0.51 4.91 -15.76
C LEU A 314 1.62 4.28 -16.61
N HIS A 315 1.26 3.66 -17.72
CA HIS A 315 2.20 2.99 -18.62
C HIS A 315 3.39 3.88 -18.99
N ALA A 316 3.11 5.06 -19.56
CA ALA A 316 4.15 6.02 -19.93
C ALA A 316 4.78 6.68 -18.69
N GLY A 317 3.96 6.92 -17.65
CA GLY A 317 4.40 7.51 -16.40
C GLY A 317 5.47 6.69 -15.67
N LEU A 318 5.29 5.37 -15.63
CA LEU A 318 6.16 4.44 -14.90
C LEU A 318 7.27 3.85 -15.78
N GLY A 319 7.28 4.11 -17.08
CA GLY A 319 8.33 3.62 -17.99
C GLY A 319 9.77 3.96 -17.53
N PRO A 320 10.05 5.20 -17.09
CA PRO A 320 11.37 5.59 -16.58
C PRO A 320 11.68 5.10 -15.16
N LEU A 321 10.78 4.35 -14.51
CA LEU A 321 11.03 3.80 -13.19
C LEU A 321 12.22 2.86 -13.25
N LEU A 322 13.21 3.09 -12.39
CA LEU A 322 14.36 2.24 -12.22
C LEU A 322 14.59 2.07 -10.72
N ASN A 323 14.53 0.82 -10.27
CA ASN A 323 14.78 0.43 -8.90
C ASN A 323 15.83 -0.67 -8.86
N GLN A 324 16.59 -0.69 -7.78
CA GLN A 324 17.48 -1.81 -7.46
C GLN A 324 16.93 -2.55 -6.26
N LEU A 325 16.96 -3.87 -6.34
CA LEU A 325 16.53 -4.77 -5.28
C LEU A 325 17.68 -5.75 -5.01
N VAL A 326 18.27 -5.66 -3.83
CA VAL A 326 19.30 -6.62 -3.41
C VAL A 326 18.62 -7.79 -2.73
N ILE A 327 18.82 -8.99 -3.27
CA ILE A 327 18.41 -10.25 -2.66
C ILE A 327 19.63 -10.83 -1.93
N PRO A 328 19.56 -11.02 -0.60
CA PRO A 328 20.64 -11.62 0.14
C PRO A 328 20.96 -13.04 -0.33
N LYS A 329 22.24 -13.41 -0.24
CA LYS A 329 22.74 -14.78 -0.50
C LYS A 329 21.87 -15.80 0.23
N ALA A 330 21.39 -16.81 -0.49
CA ALA A 330 20.56 -17.90 0.00
C ALA A 330 19.35 -17.41 0.82
N PHE A 331 18.89 -16.18 0.57
CA PHE A 331 17.84 -15.51 1.33
C PHE A 331 18.18 -15.36 2.84
N GLU A 332 19.48 -15.33 3.19
CA GLU A 332 20.00 -15.20 4.55
C GLU A 332 19.62 -13.85 5.18
N GLY A 333 19.47 -13.85 6.51
CA GLY A 333 19.20 -12.63 7.29
C GLY A 333 17.75 -12.13 7.23
N LEU A 334 16.87 -12.83 6.49
CA LEU A 334 15.47 -12.47 6.36
C LEU A 334 14.65 -13.20 7.41
N ALA A 335 14.18 -12.45 8.40
CA ALA A 335 13.33 -13.00 9.44
C ALA A 335 11.85 -12.80 9.12
N PRO A 336 10.97 -13.77 9.46
CA PRO A 336 9.54 -13.51 9.49
C PRO A 336 9.24 -12.41 10.52
N SER A 337 8.13 -11.69 10.32
CA SER A 337 7.73 -10.60 11.23
C SER A 337 7.44 -11.08 12.67
N LYS A 338 7.11 -12.36 12.82
CA LYS A 338 6.79 -13.05 14.08
C LYS A 338 6.87 -14.58 13.86
N PRO A 339 7.00 -15.41 14.91
CA PRO A 339 6.91 -16.87 14.77
C PRO A 339 5.55 -17.28 14.19
N ALA A 340 5.52 -18.23 13.24
CA ALA A 340 4.27 -18.67 12.62
C ALA A 340 3.36 -19.50 13.55
N TYR A 341 3.92 -20.06 14.61
CA TYR A 341 3.22 -20.90 15.56
C TYR A 341 3.82 -20.84 16.96
N LYS A 342 3.02 -21.16 17.97
CA LYS A 342 3.39 -21.21 19.39
C LYS A 342 2.37 -22.02 20.20
N ASP A 343 2.63 -22.16 21.49
CA ASP A 343 1.70 -22.70 22.49
C ASP A 343 1.21 -24.12 22.15
N PHE A 344 2.14 -25.00 21.75
CA PHE A 344 1.81 -26.39 21.44
C PHE A 344 1.45 -27.16 22.71
N SER A 345 0.43 -28.00 22.61
CA SER A 345 0.08 -29.00 23.62
C SER A 345 -0.29 -30.31 22.95
N LEU A 346 0.03 -31.42 23.61
CA LEU A 346 -0.23 -32.78 23.14
C LEU A 346 -1.19 -33.48 24.10
N LYS A 347 -2.21 -34.10 23.54
CA LYS A 347 -3.21 -34.90 24.24
C LYS A 347 -3.25 -36.30 23.64
N ILE A 348 -3.10 -37.29 24.50
CA ILE A 348 -3.20 -38.71 24.18
C ILE A 348 -4.68 -39.11 24.20
N LEU A 349 -5.12 -39.68 23.09
CA LEU A 349 -6.49 -40.15 22.90
C LEU A 349 -6.63 -41.58 23.40
N THR A 350 -7.86 -41.99 23.71
CA THR A 350 -8.15 -43.39 24.07
C THR A 350 -7.85 -44.36 22.92
N THR A 351 -7.89 -43.89 21.67
CA THR A 351 -7.57 -44.67 20.47
C THR A 351 -6.08 -44.70 20.14
N THR A 352 -5.26 -43.80 20.74
CA THR A 352 -3.81 -43.70 20.45
C THR A 352 -3.09 -45.03 20.62
N LYS A 353 -3.54 -45.87 21.55
CA LYS A 353 -2.97 -47.21 21.79
C LYS A 353 -3.09 -48.16 20.59
N THR A 354 -4.06 -47.95 19.70
CA THR A 354 -4.31 -48.80 18.53
C THR A 354 -3.89 -48.15 17.22
N ASP A 355 -4.08 -46.84 17.09
CA ASP A 355 -3.86 -46.11 15.84
C ASP A 355 -2.60 -45.23 15.84
N PHE A 356 -1.94 -45.08 17.00
CA PHE A 356 -0.79 -44.19 17.21
C PHE A 356 -1.11 -42.71 16.93
N VAL A 357 -2.38 -42.31 16.90
CA VAL A 357 -2.79 -40.93 16.62
C VAL A 357 -2.96 -40.17 17.93
N ALA A 358 -2.35 -38.99 18.02
CA ALA A 358 -2.52 -38.06 19.13
C ALA A 358 -3.11 -36.74 18.63
N GLU A 359 -3.66 -35.97 19.56
CA GLU A 359 -4.24 -34.66 19.29
C GLU A 359 -3.26 -33.57 19.73
N VAL A 360 -2.95 -32.64 18.83
CA VAL A 360 -2.12 -31.47 19.10
C VAL A 360 -2.99 -30.22 19.04
N THR A 361 -2.85 -29.33 20.01
CA THR A 361 -3.41 -27.98 19.94
C THR A 361 -2.28 -26.98 19.88
N ALA A 362 -2.32 -26.05 18.93
CA ALA A 362 -1.32 -24.99 18.77
C ALA A 362 -1.97 -23.69 18.31
N THR A 363 -1.31 -22.56 18.59
CA THR A 363 -1.72 -21.24 18.14
C THR A 363 -0.91 -20.83 16.92
N PHE A 364 -1.60 -20.53 15.82
CA PHE A 364 -1.04 -20.13 14.54
C PHE A 364 -1.26 -18.65 14.28
N GLN A 365 -0.31 -18.00 13.63
CA GLN A 365 -0.39 -16.59 13.25
C GLN A 365 0.38 -16.36 11.94
N SER A 366 0.05 -15.30 11.21
CA SER A 366 0.77 -15.00 9.97
C SER A 366 2.20 -14.48 10.25
N PRO A 367 3.24 -15.12 9.71
CA PRO A 367 4.62 -14.60 9.77
C PRO A 367 4.88 -13.50 8.72
N TYR A 368 3.97 -13.27 7.78
CA TYR A 368 4.19 -12.49 6.56
C TYR A 368 3.72 -11.04 6.69
N TYR A 369 4.23 -10.29 7.66
CA TYR A 369 4.10 -8.81 7.71
C TYR A 369 2.64 -8.29 7.57
N GLY A 370 1.68 -9.04 8.11
CA GLY A 370 0.26 -8.68 8.07
C GLY A 370 -0.54 -9.26 6.90
N PHE A 371 0.06 -10.03 6.00
CA PHE A 371 -0.70 -10.78 4.99
C PHE A 371 -1.49 -11.92 5.64
N PRO A 372 -2.78 -12.11 5.33
CA PRO A 372 -3.53 -13.26 5.83
C PRO A 372 -2.96 -14.56 5.27
N VAL A 373 -3.09 -15.64 6.03
CA VAL A 373 -2.60 -16.98 5.66
C VAL A 373 -3.69 -17.99 5.89
N LYS A 374 -3.88 -18.88 4.91
CA LYS A 374 -4.77 -20.02 5.02
C LYS A 374 -3.97 -21.29 4.82
N MET A 375 -4.03 -22.19 5.81
CA MET A 375 -3.45 -23.52 5.71
C MET A 375 -4.40 -24.40 4.88
N LEU A 376 -3.90 -24.89 3.75
CA LEU A 376 -4.65 -25.77 2.84
C LEU A 376 -4.36 -27.23 3.17
N HIS A 377 -3.07 -27.57 3.18
CA HIS A 377 -2.58 -28.91 3.52
C HIS A 377 -1.38 -28.80 4.45
N ALA A 378 -1.45 -29.47 5.60
CA ALA A 378 -0.34 -29.51 6.54
C ALA A 378 0.76 -30.49 6.11
N THR A 379 0.44 -31.37 5.16
CA THR A 379 1.41 -32.26 4.51
C THR A 379 1.30 -32.13 3.00
N GLY A 380 2.25 -31.42 2.36
CA GLY A 380 2.34 -31.45 0.90
C GLY A 380 2.65 -32.86 0.39
N ALA A 381 2.12 -33.21 -0.79
CA ALA A 381 2.36 -34.52 -1.40
C ALA A 381 3.86 -34.80 -1.54
N GLY A 382 4.32 -35.95 -1.02
CA GLY A 382 5.71 -36.40 -1.16
C GLY A 382 6.70 -35.84 -0.12
N PHE A 383 6.26 -35.01 0.83
CA PHE A 383 7.14 -34.46 1.87
C PHE A 383 6.97 -35.15 3.23
N ASP A 384 8.09 -35.43 3.89
CA ASP A 384 8.11 -36.00 5.24
C ASP A 384 8.07 -34.86 6.26
N ASN A 385 6.87 -34.61 6.82
CA ASN A 385 6.60 -33.51 7.73
C ASN A 385 6.58 -34.01 9.17
N TYR A 386 7.55 -33.65 10.00
CA TYR A 386 7.71 -34.27 11.32
C TYR A 386 8.35 -33.36 12.38
N GLY A 387 8.05 -33.69 13.64
CA GLY A 387 8.70 -33.14 14.82
C GLY A 387 9.65 -34.15 15.45
N THR A 388 10.78 -33.68 15.93
CA THR A 388 11.85 -34.47 16.55
C THR A 388 12.00 -34.06 18.01
N ALA A 389 12.00 -35.02 18.94
CA ALA A 389 12.30 -34.70 20.33
C ALA A 389 13.80 -34.46 20.50
N VAL A 390 14.15 -33.36 21.17
CA VAL A 390 15.53 -32.89 21.34
C VAL A 390 15.82 -32.61 22.81
N GLY A 391 17.03 -32.88 23.29
CA GLY A 391 17.40 -32.55 24.68
C GLY A 391 16.67 -33.34 25.78
N VAL A 392 15.90 -34.37 25.41
CA VAL A 392 15.26 -35.31 26.36
C VAL A 392 16.27 -36.37 26.85
N SER A 393 17.22 -36.75 26.00
CA SER A 393 18.22 -37.78 26.26
C SER A 393 19.56 -37.43 25.60
N PRO A 394 20.72 -37.71 26.23
CA PRO A 394 22.05 -37.38 25.68
C PRO A 394 22.38 -38.06 24.35
N THR A 395 21.66 -39.12 23.98
CA THR A 395 22.02 -40.00 22.85
C THR A 395 20.90 -40.20 21.82
N ALA A 396 19.71 -39.59 22.01
CA ALA A 396 18.55 -39.91 21.18
C ALA A 396 17.76 -38.67 20.74
N THR A 397 18.21 -38.06 19.64
CA THR A 397 17.35 -37.22 18.79
C THR A 397 16.55 -38.16 17.89
N LYS A 398 15.27 -38.37 18.19
CA LYS A 398 14.37 -39.22 17.37
C LYS A 398 13.09 -38.49 17.02
N ARG A 399 12.53 -38.85 15.86
CA ARG A 399 11.20 -38.43 15.44
C ARG A 399 10.19 -38.77 16.53
N ALA A 400 9.41 -37.78 16.96
CA ALA A 400 8.33 -37.95 17.93
C ALA A 400 7.00 -38.16 17.20
N PHE A 401 6.71 -37.35 16.19
CA PHE A 401 5.47 -37.46 15.41
C PHE A 401 5.65 -36.98 13.97
N THR A 402 4.73 -37.41 13.11
CA THR A 402 4.53 -36.92 11.74
C THR A 402 3.21 -36.15 11.69
N PHE A 403 3.20 -35.00 11.03
CA PHE A 403 1.97 -34.23 10.83
C PHE A 403 0.97 -35.03 9.98
N GLN A 404 -0.32 -34.93 10.30
CA GLN A 404 -1.38 -35.43 9.41
C GLN A 404 -2.06 -34.25 8.73
N ASP A 405 -2.65 -34.51 7.56
CA ASP A 405 -3.38 -33.51 6.78
C ASP A 405 -4.77 -33.19 7.35
N THR A 406 -4.82 -32.92 8.65
CA THR A 406 -6.04 -32.58 9.40
C THR A 406 -6.00 -31.15 9.94
N LEU A 407 -4.85 -30.48 9.84
CA LEU A 407 -4.70 -29.10 10.24
C LEU A 407 -5.13 -28.18 9.10
N GLN A 408 -6.21 -27.43 9.33
CA GLN A 408 -6.69 -26.37 8.46
C GLN A 408 -7.02 -25.15 9.31
N PHE A 409 -6.65 -23.97 8.83
CA PHE A 409 -6.97 -22.72 9.50
C PHE A 409 -6.89 -21.53 8.55
N THR A 410 -7.44 -20.40 8.97
CA THR A 410 -7.23 -19.11 8.33
C THR A 410 -6.91 -18.08 9.39
N VAL A 411 -5.83 -17.34 9.21
CA VAL A 411 -5.45 -16.19 10.02
C VAL A 411 -5.66 -14.94 9.18
N SER A 412 -6.47 -14.01 9.68
CA SER A 412 -6.62 -12.69 9.07
C SER A 412 -5.57 -11.72 9.62
N GLY A 413 -4.82 -11.07 8.73
CA GLY A 413 -3.97 -9.93 9.08
C GLY A 413 -2.92 -10.28 10.15
N THR A 414 -2.94 -9.51 11.24
CA THR A 414 -2.02 -9.66 12.38
C THR A 414 -2.53 -10.62 13.47
N GLY A 415 -3.72 -11.19 13.30
CA GLY A 415 -4.37 -12.06 14.28
C GLY A 415 -3.67 -13.40 14.52
N ALA A 416 -4.26 -14.20 15.39
CA ALA A 416 -3.85 -15.56 15.69
C ALA A 416 -5.08 -16.47 15.88
N VAL A 417 -4.92 -17.77 15.64
CA VAL A 417 -5.97 -18.78 15.77
C VAL A 417 -5.42 -20.00 16.47
N THR A 418 -6.13 -20.50 17.47
CA THR A 418 -5.79 -21.76 18.15
C THR A 418 -6.57 -22.90 17.50
N VAL A 419 -5.86 -23.94 17.10
CA VAL A 419 -6.41 -25.04 16.31
C VAL A 419 -5.97 -26.37 16.90
N THR A 420 -6.90 -27.30 16.93
CA THR A 420 -6.66 -28.69 17.34
C THR A 420 -6.63 -29.59 16.11
N PHE A 421 -5.59 -30.39 15.97
CA PHE A 421 -5.35 -31.26 14.81
C PHE A 421 -4.68 -32.57 15.23
N LYS A 422 -4.58 -33.52 14.31
CA LYS A 422 -4.03 -34.85 14.59
C LYS A 422 -2.59 -34.99 14.09
N VAL A 423 -1.81 -35.77 14.82
CA VAL A 423 -0.46 -36.20 14.44
C VAL A 423 -0.32 -37.71 14.62
N LEU A 424 0.56 -38.33 13.84
CA LEU A 424 0.89 -39.74 13.97
C LEU A 424 2.18 -39.91 14.79
N LEU A 425 2.13 -40.60 15.91
CA LEU A 425 3.28 -40.85 16.77
C LEU A 425 4.24 -41.84 16.10
N ALA A 426 5.54 -41.61 16.28
CA ALA A 426 6.59 -42.41 15.63
C ALA A 426 6.76 -43.80 16.28
N LYS A 427 6.21 -44.83 15.61
CA LYS A 427 6.37 -46.24 16.02
C LYS A 427 7.81 -46.73 16.03
N ALA A 428 8.60 -46.32 15.05
CA ALA A 428 9.99 -46.73 14.91
C ALA A 428 10.90 -46.24 16.06
N ALA A 429 10.46 -45.28 16.88
CA ALA A 429 11.27 -44.75 17.95
C ALA A 429 11.49 -45.76 19.11
N GLY A 430 10.55 -46.71 19.27
CA GLY A 430 10.58 -47.78 20.26
C GLY A 430 10.15 -47.35 21.67
N LYS A 431 9.75 -48.33 22.49
CA LYS A 431 9.20 -48.10 23.84
C LYS A 431 10.18 -47.37 24.79
N ALA A 432 11.46 -47.71 24.74
CA ALA A 432 12.48 -47.10 25.60
C ALA A 432 12.56 -45.57 25.40
N PHE A 433 12.55 -45.11 24.15
CA PHE A 433 12.53 -43.69 23.82
C PHE A 433 11.28 -43.00 24.37
N TRP A 434 10.10 -43.59 24.17
CA TRP A 434 8.86 -43.03 24.70
C TRP A 434 8.82 -43.00 26.23
N GLN A 435 9.46 -43.96 26.90
CA GLN A 435 9.58 -43.98 28.35
C GLN A 435 10.46 -42.84 28.88
N GLU A 436 11.55 -42.53 28.18
CA GLU A 436 12.38 -41.35 28.45
C GLU A 436 11.57 -40.05 28.26
N LEU A 437 10.84 -39.92 27.14
CA LEU A 437 9.96 -38.77 26.89
C LEU A 437 8.91 -38.59 27.97
N VAL A 438 8.21 -39.66 28.36
CA VAL A 438 7.17 -39.61 29.40
C VAL A 438 7.77 -39.19 30.73
N THR A 439 8.93 -39.74 31.10
CA THR A 439 9.63 -39.38 32.34
C THR A 439 9.98 -37.90 32.35
N TYR A 440 10.56 -37.40 31.25
CA TYR A 440 10.89 -35.99 31.08
C TYR A 440 9.63 -35.10 31.11
N GLY A 441 8.65 -35.41 30.26
CA GLY A 441 7.43 -34.63 30.08
C GLY A 441 6.61 -34.53 31.35
N THR A 442 6.48 -35.62 32.11
CA THR A 442 5.77 -35.62 33.40
C THR A 442 6.52 -34.80 34.46
N SER A 443 7.86 -34.79 34.42
CA SER A 443 8.68 -33.99 35.34
C SER A 443 8.68 -32.50 35.02
N LYS A 444 8.68 -32.14 33.73
CA LYS A 444 8.83 -30.75 33.25
C LYS A 444 7.52 -30.08 32.86
N GLY A 445 6.46 -30.85 32.61
CA GLY A 445 5.19 -30.37 32.07
C GLY A 445 5.20 -30.14 30.56
N TYR A 446 6.31 -30.42 29.87
CA TYR A 446 6.45 -30.27 28.42
C TYR A 446 7.52 -31.21 27.86
N VAL A 447 7.47 -31.42 26.54
CA VAL A 447 8.54 -32.07 25.77
C VAL A 447 9.08 -31.08 24.74
N PRO A 448 10.40 -30.81 24.71
CA PRO A 448 11.04 -30.03 23.66
C PRO A 448 11.02 -30.77 22.32
N ILE A 449 10.38 -30.17 21.32
CA ILE A 449 10.28 -30.67 19.94
C ILE A 449 10.88 -29.67 18.97
N GLU A 450 11.84 -30.09 18.17
CA GLU A 450 12.29 -29.38 16.97
C GLU A 450 11.40 -29.76 15.78
N ILE A 451 10.80 -28.77 15.12
CA ILE A 451 10.07 -29.00 13.87
C ILE A 451 11.11 -29.07 12.74
N SER A 452 11.63 -30.28 12.51
CA SER A 452 12.80 -30.46 11.63
C SER A 452 12.48 -30.36 10.13
N SER A 453 11.23 -30.62 9.74
CA SER A 453 10.77 -30.53 8.35
C SER A 453 9.26 -30.29 8.36
N TRP A 454 8.82 -29.20 7.74
CA TRP A 454 7.40 -28.92 7.60
C TRP A 454 7.08 -28.14 6.32
N LEU A 455 7.03 -28.83 5.18
CA LEU A 455 6.61 -28.31 3.89
C LEU A 455 5.07 -28.40 3.75
N ALA A 456 4.42 -27.32 4.17
CA ALA A 456 2.97 -27.18 4.13
C ALA A 456 2.52 -26.42 2.88
N GLN A 457 1.28 -26.69 2.43
CA GLN A 457 0.63 -25.94 1.38
C GLN A 457 -0.26 -24.85 1.96
N VAL A 458 -0.01 -23.60 1.57
CA VAL A 458 -0.71 -22.43 2.08
C VAL A 458 -1.16 -21.50 0.97
N GLU A 459 -2.18 -20.72 1.27
CA GLU A 459 -2.58 -19.56 0.48
C GLU A 459 -2.24 -18.31 1.28
N VAL A 460 -1.58 -17.34 0.63
CA VAL A 460 -1.18 -16.07 1.25
C VAL A 460 -1.97 -14.95 0.58
N ASN A 461 -2.46 -14.01 1.39
CA ASN A 461 -3.21 -12.85 0.93
C ASN A 461 -4.55 -13.14 0.23
N GLY A 462 -5.09 -14.36 0.35
CA GLY A 462 -6.38 -14.72 -0.25
C GLY A 462 -6.39 -14.67 -1.77
N ASP A 463 -5.23 -14.86 -2.41
CA ASP A 463 -5.06 -14.70 -3.85
C ASP A 463 -5.35 -15.97 -4.66
N GLY A 464 -5.81 -17.04 -4.00
CA GLY A 464 -6.11 -18.33 -4.62
C GLY A 464 -4.89 -19.13 -5.08
N VAL A 465 -3.66 -18.66 -4.84
CA VAL A 465 -2.43 -19.36 -5.24
C VAL A 465 -1.95 -20.26 -4.10
N THR A 466 -1.89 -21.56 -4.38
CA THR A 466 -1.33 -22.57 -3.46
C THR A 466 0.20 -22.52 -3.51
N ARG A 467 0.82 -22.46 -2.34
CA ARG A 467 2.27 -22.31 -2.15
C ARG A 467 2.80 -23.39 -1.25
N VAL A 468 3.90 -24.05 -1.64
CA VAL A 468 4.63 -24.96 -0.75
C VAL A 468 5.65 -24.14 0.02
N VAL A 469 5.47 -24.03 1.33
CA VAL A 469 6.35 -23.24 2.19
C VAL A 469 6.94 -24.11 3.28
N ASP A 470 8.21 -23.87 3.62
CA ASP A 470 8.86 -24.53 4.73
C ASP A 470 8.60 -23.82 6.05
N TRP A 471 7.68 -24.37 6.83
CA TRP A 471 7.29 -23.90 8.15
C TRP A 471 8.29 -24.25 9.25
N SER A 472 9.29 -25.09 8.99
CA SER A 472 10.37 -25.33 9.96
C SER A 472 11.20 -24.07 10.22
N TYR A 473 11.42 -23.25 9.19
CA TYR A 473 12.20 -22.01 9.28
C TYR A 473 11.37 -20.77 9.66
N LEU A 474 10.05 -20.87 9.70
CA LEU A 474 9.15 -19.75 10.05
C LEU A 474 9.03 -19.48 11.55
N SER A 475 9.76 -20.20 12.38
CA SER A 475 9.72 -20.07 13.84
C SER A 475 10.46 -18.83 14.39
N ALA A 476 10.98 -17.94 13.52
CA ALA A 476 11.74 -16.74 13.89
C ALA A 476 12.97 -17.03 14.77
N GLY A 477 13.71 -18.11 14.46
CA GLY A 477 14.88 -18.50 15.25
C GLY A 477 14.55 -19.24 16.54
N ILE A 478 13.35 -19.84 16.64
CA ILE A 478 13.01 -20.80 17.70
C ILE A 478 13.29 -22.21 17.14
N PRO A 479 14.47 -22.81 17.40
CA PRO A 479 14.78 -24.15 16.91
C PRO A 479 13.96 -25.23 17.63
N THR A 480 13.30 -24.90 18.75
CA THR A 480 12.62 -25.88 19.59
C THR A 480 11.36 -25.30 20.20
N VAL A 481 10.24 -26.00 20.01
CA VAL A 481 8.94 -25.72 20.61
C VAL A 481 8.77 -26.59 21.85
N ASN A 482 8.41 -25.99 22.97
CA ASN A 482 8.01 -26.74 24.16
C ASN A 482 6.56 -27.18 24.00
N VAL A 483 6.35 -28.47 23.70
CA VAL A 483 5.01 -29.05 23.59
C VAL A 483 4.52 -29.43 24.97
N ALA A 484 3.56 -28.68 25.52
CA ALA A 484 2.96 -28.97 26.81
C ALA A 484 2.29 -30.36 26.82
N VAL A 485 2.42 -31.08 27.93
CA VAL A 485 1.85 -32.43 28.08
C VAL A 485 0.98 -32.52 29.33
N GLY A 486 -0.15 -33.21 29.20
CA GLY A 486 -1.09 -33.43 30.30
C GLY A 486 -0.79 -34.68 31.13
N SER A 487 -1.63 -34.94 32.13
CA SER A 487 -1.54 -36.16 32.96
C SER A 487 -1.78 -37.45 32.16
N ASP A 488 -2.44 -37.36 31.02
CA ASP A 488 -2.68 -38.44 30.07
C ASP A 488 -1.42 -38.87 29.32
N PHE A 489 -0.35 -38.07 29.33
CA PHE A 489 0.84 -38.34 28.53
C PHE A 489 1.50 -39.69 28.84
N ALA A 490 1.49 -40.13 30.11
CA ALA A 490 2.03 -41.43 30.50
C ALA A 490 1.30 -42.62 29.87
N SER A 491 0.04 -42.45 29.46
CA SER A 491 -0.74 -43.52 28.81
C SER A 491 -0.21 -43.89 27.43
N ILE A 492 0.62 -43.03 26.81
CA ILE A 492 1.24 -43.28 25.52
C ILE A 492 2.09 -44.56 25.49
N LEU A 493 2.65 -44.98 26.64
CA LEU A 493 3.46 -46.20 26.75
C LEU A 493 2.64 -47.47 26.47
N GLN A 494 1.31 -47.41 26.57
CA GLN A 494 0.44 -48.53 26.21
C GLN A 494 0.37 -48.76 24.69
N ALA A 495 0.71 -47.76 23.87
CA ALA A 495 0.77 -47.89 22.42
C ALA A 495 2.04 -48.64 21.96
N PHE A 496 3.09 -48.67 22.77
CA PHE A 496 4.39 -49.23 22.41
C PHE A 496 4.69 -50.49 23.22
N PRO A 497 4.48 -51.70 22.66
CA PRO A 497 4.70 -52.96 23.37
C PRO A 497 6.16 -53.13 23.83
#